data_AF-A0A2H9LN30-F1
#
_entry.id   AF-A0A2H9LN30-F1
#
_cell.length_a   1.000
_cell.length_b   1.000
_cell.length_c   1.000
_cell.angle_alpha   90.00
_cell.angle_beta   90.00
_cell.angle_gamma   90.00
#
_symmetry.space_group_name_H-M   'P 1'
#
loop_
_entity.id
_entity.type
_entity.pdbx_description
1 polymer ?
#
loop_
_entity_poly.entity_id
_entity_poly.type
_entity_poly.pdbx_seq_one_letter_code
_entity_poly.pdbx_strand_id
1 'polypeptide(L)' 'MKPEEKARQDIDKLLEAAGWKVQDYRDLNLGASLGVVVRDFPLESGFADYLVFLDRKAAGAIEAKAQG' A
#
# COMPACT_ATOMS: atom_id res chain seq x y z
N MET A 1 0.88 -18.50 9.06
CA MET A 1 0.75 -17.05 8.84
C MET A 1 1.93 -16.42 9.56
N LYS A 2 2.85 -15.79 8.82
CA LYS A 2 4.00 -15.10 9.42
C LYS A 2 3.52 -13.83 10.14
N PRO A 3 4.20 -13.35 11.19
CA PRO A 3 3.82 -12.12 11.88
C PRO A 3 3.64 -10.93 10.92
N GLU A 4 4.46 -10.84 9.87
CA GLU A 4 4.38 -9.79 8.86
C GLU A 4 3.11 -9.88 7.99
N GLU A 5 2.60 -11.08 7.73
CA GLU A 5 1.37 -11.27 6.94
C GLU A 5 0.14 -10.79 7.72
N LYS A 6 0.12 -10.98 9.04
CA LYS A 6 -0.96 -10.48 9.89
C LYS A 6 -0.95 -8.96 9.96
N ALA A 7 0.22 -8.36 10.18
CA ALA A 7 0.38 -6.90 10.17
C ALA A 7 -0.07 -6.30 8.84
N ARG A 8 0.26 -6.95 7.71
CA ARG A 8 -0.17 -6.53 6.37
C ARG A 8 -1.70 -6.52 6.23
N GLN A 9 -2.37 -7.58 6.66
CA GLN A 9 -3.84 -7.65 6.62
C GLN A 9 -4.52 -6.56 7.47
N ASP A 10 -3.94 -6.24 8.62
CA ASP A 10 -4.50 -5.20 9.49
C ASP A 10 -4.28 -3.80 8.90
N ILE A 11 -3.12 -3.54 8.29
CA ILE A 11 -2.85 -2.29 7.55
C ILE A 11 -3.81 -2.14 6.36
N ASP A 12 -3.99 -3.19 5.56
CA ASP A 12 -4.90 -3.18 4.41
C ASP A 12 -6.32 -2.79 4.83
N LYS A 13 -6.85 -3.40 5.91
CA LYS A 13 -8.18 -3.06 6.45
C LYS A 13 -8.27 -1.61 6.89
N LEU A 14 -7.24 -1.09 7.56
CA LEU A 14 -7.23 0.31 8.02
C LEU A 14 -7.19 1.28 6.84
N LEU A 15 -6.42 0.97 5.80
CA LEU A 15 -6.34 1.77 4.58
C LEU A 15 -7.68 1.79 3.84
N GLU A 16 -8.31 0.62 3.65
CA GLU A 16 -9.63 0.51 3.04
C GLU A 16 -10.70 1.25 3.85
N ALA A 17 -10.69 1.09 5.18
CA ALA A 17 -11.61 1.81 6.08
C ALA A 17 -11.42 3.34 6.04
N ALA A 18 -10.20 3.81 5.78
CA ALA A 18 -9.87 5.21 5.56
C ALA A 18 -10.20 5.72 4.14
N GLY A 19 -10.78 4.88 3.28
CA GLY A 19 -11.21 5.25 1.92
C GLY A 19 -10.14 5.10 0.84
N TRP A 20 -8.99 4.49 1.15
CA TRP A 20 -7.96 4.19 0.16
C TRP A 20 -8.30 2.95 -0.63
N LYS A 21 -8.03 2.98 -1.94
CA LYS A 21 -8.09 1.79 -2.78
C LYS A 21 -6.75 1.05 -2.74
N VAL A 22 -6.66 -0.02 -1.97
CA VAL A 22 -5.47 -0.88 -1.90
C VAL A 22 -5.43 -1.80 -3.13
N GLN A 23 -4.26 -1.95 -3.74
CA GLN A 23 -4.02 -2.75 -4.94
C GLN A 23 -2.65 -3.44 -4.84
N ASP A 24 -2.50 -4.60 -5.49
CA ASP A 24 -1.18 -5.15 -5.78
C ASP A 24 -0.57 -4.44 -6.98
N TYR A 25 0.76 -4.39 -7.05
CA TYR A 25 1.48 -3.79 -8.19
C TYR A 25 1.06 -4.40 -9.55
N ARG A 26 0.65 -5.66 -9.58
CA ARG A 26 0.18 -6.34 -10.80
C ARG A 26 -1.16 -5.81 -11.32
N ASP A 27 -1.98 -5.26 -10.44
CA ASP A 27 -3.31 -4.74 -10.75
C ASP A 27 -3.33 -3.20 -10.83
N LEU A 28 -2.15 -2.59 -10.99
CA LEU A 28 -1.95 -1.14 -10.90
C LEU A 28 -2.93 -0.36 -11.79
N ASN A 29 -3.87 0.32 -11.13
CA ASN A 29 -4.78 1.27 -11.73
C ASN A 29 -4.89 2.50 -10.83
N LEU A 30 -4.08 3.52 -11.13
CA LEU A 30 -4.08 4.80 -10.42
C LEU A 30 -5.39 5.60 -10.60
N GLY A 31 -6.24 5.22 -11.56
CA GLY A 31 -7.55 5.83 -11.81
C GLY A 31 -8.71 5.15 -11.07
N ALA A 32 -8.45 4.11 -10.28
CA ALA A 32 -9.50 3.35 -9.58
C ALA A 32 -10.18 4.13 -8.45
N SER A 33 -9.53 5.18 -7.91
CA SER A 33 -10.04 6.07 -6.86
C SER A 33 -9.23 7.37 -6.86
N LEU A 34 -9.69 8.39 -6.14
CA LEU A 34 -8.90 9.59 -5.84
C LEU A 34 -7.65 9.23 -5.02
N GLY A 35 -7.78 8.28 -4.08
CA GLY A 35 -6.70 7.75 -3.26
C GLY A 35 -6.43 6.27 -3.56
N VAL A 36 -5.22 5.95 -4.01
CA VAL A 36 -4.78 4.58 -4.33
C VAL A 36 -3.53 4.26 -3.52
N VAL A 37 -3.47 3.05 -2.96
CA VAL A 37 -2.27 2.52 -2.31
C VAL A 37 -1.87 1.23 -3.01
N VAL A 38 -0.60 1.12 -3.36
CA VAL A 38 -0.05 -0.02 -4.10
C VAL A 38 0.94 -0.77 -3.22
N ARG A 39 0.71 -2.06 -3.00
CA ARG A 39 1.58 -2.95 -2.22
C ARG A 39 2.82 -3.37 -2.99
N ASP A 40 3.91 -3.61 -2.28
CA ASP A 40 5.18 -4.13 -2.79
C ASP A 40 5.66 -3.40 -4.05
N PHE A 41 5.69 -2.06 -3.98
CA PHE A 41 5.97 -1.21 -5.13
C PHE A 41 7.48 -1.18 -5.42
N PRO A 42 7.92 -1.48 -6.66
CA PRO A 42 9.33 -1.45 -7.03
C PRO A 42 9.87 -0.02 -7.10
N LEU A 43 11.01 0.20 -6.46
CA LEU A 43 11.80 1.44 -6.47
C LEU A 43 13.22 1.16 -6.96
N GLU A 44 13.95 2.18 -7.38
CA GLU A 44 15.37 2.02 -7.74
C GLU A 44 16.23 1.48 -6.58
N SER A 45 15.84 1.80 -5.35
CA SER A 45 16.52 1.37 -4.12
C SER A 45 16.02 0.05 -3.54
N GLY A 46 15.01 -0.59 -4.15
CA GLY A 46 14.41 -1.82 -3.62
C GLY A 46 12.90 -1.83 -3.77
N PHE A 47 12.17 -2.08 -2.68
CA PHE A 47 10.71 -2.11 -2.65
C PHE A 47 10.19 -1.30 -1.47
N ALA A 48 9.09 -0.57 -1.70
CA ALA A 48 8.27 -0.02 -0.62
C ALA A 48 7.15 -1.01 -0.31
N ASP A 49 6.86 -1.25 0.98
CA ASP A 49 5.72 -2.09 1.37
C ASP A 49 4.40 -1.54 0.81
N TYR A 50 4.24 -0.21 0.84
CA TYR A 50 3.12 0.49 0.23
C TYR A 50 3.57 1.82 -0.36
N LEU A 51 3.15 2.12 -1.59
CA LEU A 51 3.26 3.44 -2.20
C LEU A 51 1.88 4.07 -2.36
N VAL A 52 1.74 5.31 -1.89
CA VAL A 52 0.47 6.05 -1.84
C VAL A 52 0.40 7.05 -2.97
N PHE A 53 -0.73 7.07 -3.67
CA PHE A 53 -1.05 7.99 -4.75
C PHE A 53 -2.32 8.77 -4.44
N LEU A 54 -2.24 10.10 -4.53
CA LEU A 54 -3.40 10.99 -4.47
C LEU A 54 -3.52 11.71 -5.81
N ASP A 55 -4.69 11.61 -6.44
CA ASP A 55 -4.93 12.15 -7.79
C ASP A 55 -3.82 11.72 -8.78
N ARG A 56 -3.49 10.42 -8.75
CA ARG A 56 -2.49 9.76 -9.61
C ARG A 56 -1.05 10.26 -9.43
N LYS A 57 -0.78 11.05 -8.39
CA LYS A 57 0.56 11.54 -8.04
C LYS A 57 1.05 10.84 -6.78
N ALA A 58 2.31 10.43 -6.77
CA ALA A 58 2.93 9.87 -5.58
C ALA A 58 2.88 10.90 -4.44
N ALA A 59 2.34 10.48 -3.30
CA ALA A 59 2.12 11.32 -2.12
C ALA A 59 2.99 10.88 -0.93
N GLY A 60 3.40 9.61 -0.88
CA GLY A 60 4.26 9.08 0.18
C GLY A 60 4.35 7.56 0.15
N ALA A 61 5.11 7.01 1.08
CA ALA A 61 5.24 5.57 1.29
C ALA A 61 4.87 5.19 2.72
N ILE A 62 4.40 3.96 2.93
CA ILE A 62 4.16 3.39 4.26
C ILE A 62 5.05 2.15 4.36
N GLU A 63 5.91 2.13 5.39
CA GLU A 63 6.80 1.01 5.69
C GLU A 63 6.18 0.17 6.81
N ALA A 64 5.86 -1.09 6.54
CA ALA A 64 5.34 -1.99 7.56
C ALA A 64 6.48 -2.36 8.53
N LYS A 65 6.18 -2.37 9.83
CA LYS A 65 7.10 -2.86 10.86
C LYS A 65 6.46 -4.03 11.58
N ALA A 66 7.31 -4.95 12.05
CA ALA A 66 6.84 -6.08 12.85
C ALA A 66 6.07 -5.58 14.07
N GLN A 67 4.99 -6.28 14.40
CA GLN A 67 4.19 -5.98 15.58
C GLN A 67 4.92 -6.55 16.81
N GLY A 68 5.67 -5.71 17.52
CA GLY A 68 6.18 -5.92 18.89
C GLY A 68 7.07 -7.14 19.11
#